data_AF-Q0BF93-F1
#
_entry.id   AF-Q0BF93-F1
#
_cell.length_a   1.000
_cell.length_b   1.000
_cell.length_c   1.000
_cell.angle_alpha   90.00
_cell.angle_beta   90.00
_cell.angle_gamma   90.00
#
_symmetry.space_group_name_H-M   'P 1'
#
loop_
_entity.id
_entity.type
_entity.pdbx_description
1 polymer ?
#
loop_
_entity_poly.entity_id
_entity_poly.type
_entity_poly.pdbx_seq_one_letter_code
_entity_poly.pdbx_strand_id
1 'polypeptide(L)'
;MTILRPLYDGDRSVQLDDDVAARLAGFELRLLAGRVIAIRDNRFIDLQNLIAGNGAHTRDGNPCDLRRRNLGTLHYDFGGHGELALRDASTNTARLDALASAAGSASLLRTTTPPSRMDAVCLSSDSRLAFLPFEHARDLPNIAADAAHNAATRLTLSHWPANRTPTYYKANLSTESVLRFAREKIDDPDVRYVTTDHFDLDGLASVYGLIAPDHALRHRALLVDVARFGDFARGRSDEARRLALALNAIVARTAHEFGAPYDDSTRIAQLFRTLLPALRDLLDAPFLPDALWRDADRHHVATDTLLDHPDATLEQHPSLDLAVFRLPDAHAPRGCASQRYFGLSPIAFHNRTPLSTLAIVAHGDVVVHQRYEGWVERVSAQPRPRRDLSILTRALQAAEPHACRWQYDGVQHIMPRLGHDDVQASGIPAEAIVIELKQLLSVAPAAWEPMPHSNESS
;
A
#
# COMPACT_ATOMS: atom_id res chain seq x y z
N MET A 1 23.74 -18.87 17.75
CA MET A 1 23.74 -17.67 18.62
C MET A 1 22.57 -16.79 18.17
N THR A 2 22.06 -15.92 19.05
CA THR A 2 20.83 -15.13 18.80
C THR A 2 21.07 -13.68 19.20
N ILE A 3 20.66 -12.74 18.35
CA ILE A 3 20.77 -11.29 18.59
C ILE A 3 19.37 -10.69 18.76
N LEU A 4 19.24 -9.80 19.73
CA LEU A 4 18.09 -8.90 19.88
C LEU A 4 18.38 -7.58 19.15
N ARG A 5 17.47 -7.18 18.27
CA ARG A 5 17.51 -5.86 17.61
C ARG A 5 16.28 -5.06 18.02
N PRO A 6 16.42 -3.79 18.46
CA PRO A 6 15.27 -2.96 18.79
C PRO A 6 14.45 -2.66 17.54
N LEU A 7 13.14 -2.60 17.70
CA LEU A 7 12.23 -2.04 16.70
C LEU A 7 12.18 -0.52 16.88
N TYR A 8 11.92 0.21 15.80
CA TYR A 8 11.83 1.67 15.81
C TYR A 8 10.62 2.18 16.62
N ASP A 9 9.50 1.46 16.53
CA ASP A 9 8.20 1.94 17.02
C ASP A 9 7.98 1.78 18.55
N GLY A 10 8.91 1.19 19.31
CA GLY A 10 8.76 1.05 20.77
C GLY A 10 9.81 0.16 21.46
N ASP A 11 9.53 -0.25 22.71
CA ASP A 11 10.45 -1.05 23.57
C ASP A 11 10.59 -2.52 23.17
N ARG A 12 10.03 -2.92 22.03
CA ARG A 12 10.08 -4.30 21.55
C ARG A 12 11.37 -4.53 20.77
N SER A 13 11.91 -5.73 20.90
CA SER A 13 13.04 -6.20 20.10
C SER A 13 12.65 -7.42 19.29
N VAL A 14 13.18 -7.52 18.07
CA VAL A 14 13.11 -8.71 17.24
C VAL A 14 14.27 -9.64 17.57
N GLN A 15 13.99 -10.94 17.70
CA GLN A 15 14.98 -12.00 17.86
C GLN A 15 15.37 -12.55 16.49
N LEU A 16 16.66 -12.58 16.20
CA LEU A 16 17.21 -13.01 14.92
C LEU A 16 18.40 -13.96 15.14
N ASP A 17 18.65 -14.83 14.16
CA ASP A 17 19.95 -15.51 14.07
C ASP A 17 21.04 -14.49 13.70
N ASP A 18 22.25 -14.68 14.22
CA ASP A 18 23.35 -13.71 14.09
C ASP A 18 23.68 -13.34 12.64
N ASP A 19 23.66 -14.33 11.74
CA ASP A 19 23.97 -14.13 10.33
C ASP A 19 22.92 -13.25 9.63
N VAL A 20 21.65 -13.34 10.05
CA VAL A 20 20.59 -12.47 9.56
C VAL A 20 20.78 -11.06 10.12
N ALA A 21 21.01 -10.94 11.43
CA ALA A 21 21.17 -9.65 12.09
C ALA A 21 22.39 -8.86 11.60
N ALA A 22 23.42 -9.53 11.09
CA ALA A 22 24.58 -8.91 10.46
C ALA A 22 24.25 -8.27 9.09
N ARG A 23 23.28 -8.80 8.35
CA ARG A 23 22.89 -8.34 7.01
C ARG A 23 21.82 -7.24 7.02
N LEU A 24 21.25 -6.96 8.19
CA LEU A 24 20.25 -5.90 8.40
C LEU A 24 20.86 -4.56 8.86
N ALA A 25 22.18 -4.40 8.76
CA ALA A 25 22.83 -3.14 9.10
C ALA A 25 22.30 -1.98 8.24
N GLY A 26 21.91 -0.88 8.90
CA GLY A 26 21.35 0.30 8.23
C GLY A 26 19.88 0.18 7.80
N PHE A 27 19.20 -0.91 8.14
CA PHE A 27 17.74 -0.99 8.02
C PHE A 27 17.07 -0.55 9.30
N GLU A 28 15.99 0.20 9.15
CA GLU A 28 15.05 0.50 10.21
C GLU A 28 14.06 -0.66 10.33
N LEU A 29 13.83 -1.19 11.53
CA LEU A 29 12.94 -2.33 11.73
C LEU A 29 11.65 -1.88 12.40
N ARG A 30 10.51 -2.17 11.78
CA ARG A 30 9.17 -1.83 12.29
C ARG A 30 8.30 -3.06 12.40
N LEU A 31 7.37 -3.07 13.36
CA LEU A 31 6.32 -4.08 13.41
C LEU A 31 5.06 -3.49 12.78
N LEU A 32 4.80 -3.87 11.53
CA LEU A 32 3.64 -3.39 10.77
C LEU A 32 2.68 -4.55 10.56
N ALA A 33 1.45 -4.38 11.01
CA ALA A 33 0.35 -5.31 10.78
C ALA A 33 0.64 -6.80 11.10
N GLY A 34 1.38 -7.05 12.20
CA GLY A 34 1.76 -8.39 12.62
C GLY A 34 3.00 -8.96 11.91
N ARG A 35 3.74 -8.18 11.12
CA ARG A 35 4.99 -8.59 10.49
C ARG A 35 6.13 -7.62 10.77
N VAL A 36 7.34 -8.13 10.94
CA VAL A 36 8.53 -7.26 11.05
C VAL A 36 8.99 -6.87 9.65
N ILE A 37 8.91 -5.58 9.36
CA ILE A 37 9.29 -4.98 8.10
C ILE A 37 10.61 -4.24 8.28
N ALA A 38 11.60 -4.58 7.46
CA ALA A 38 12.80 -3.80 7.31
C ALA A 38 12.56 -2.71 6.27
N ILE A 39 12.86 -1.46 6.65
CA ILE A 39 12.65 -0.27 5.84
C ILE A 39 13.99 0.41 5.61
N ARG A 40 14.28 0.70 4.34
CA ARG A 40 15.41 1.54 3.92
C ARG A 40 15.11 2.11 2.54
N ASP A 41 15.35 3.40 2.35
CA ASP A 41 15.19 4.07 1.05
C ASP A 41 13.79 3.79 0.45
N ASN A 42 12.75 3.94 1.28
CA ASN A 42 11.34 3.67 0.97
C ASN A 42 11.01 2.24 0.49
N ARG A 43 11.93 1.27 0.69
CA ARG A 43 11.69 -0.14 0.38
C ARG A 43 11.21 -0.90 1.62
N PHE A 44 10.07 -1.55 1.49
CA PHE A 44 9.44 -2.37 2.52
C PHE A 44 9.81 -3.84 2.29
N ILE A 45 10.54 -4.42 3.23
CA ILE A 45 11.06 -5.79 3.11
C ILE A 45 10.51 -6.63 4.24
N ASP A 46 9.70 -7.60 3.88
CA ASP A 46 9.13 -8.56 4.80
C ASP A 46 10.18 -9.55 5.31
N LEU A 47 10.59 -9.41 6.57
CA LEU A 47 11.70 -10.22 7.10
C LEU A 47 11.33 -11.70 7.27
N GLN A 48 10.06 -12.02 7.57
CA GLN A 48 9.63 -13.41 7.66
C GLN A 48 9.81 -14.10 6.30
N ASN A 49 9.29 -13.48 5.23
CA ASN A 49 9.38 -14.05 3.89
C ASN A 49 10.81 -14.01 3.33
N LEU A 50 11.62 -13.03 3.75
CA LEU A 50 13.05 -12.96 3.40
C LEU A 50 13.84 -14.14 4.00
N ILE A 51 13.62 -14.44 5.28
CA ILE A 51 14.40 -15.44 6.03
C ILE A 51 13.96 -16.86 5.68
N ALA A 52 12.64 -17.09 5.63
CA ALA A 52 12.07 -18.43 5.55
C ALA A 52 11.41 -18.76 4.21
N GLY A 53 11.25 -17.78 3.32
CA GLY A 53 10.60 -17.95 2.02
C GLY A 53 9.13 -17.55 2.01
N ASN A 54 8.52 -17.62 0.83
CA ASN A 54 7.16 -17.13 0.60
C ASN A 54 6.10 -17.98 1.35
N GLY A 55 5.21 -17.32 2.08
CA GLY A 55 4.25 -17.96 2.99
C GLY A 55 4.85 -18.29 4.36
N ALA A 56 5.86 -17.53 4.80
CA ALA A 56 6.51 -17.74 6.09
C ALA A 56 5.61 -17.37 7.27
N HIS A 57 5.59 -18.25 8.27
CA HIS A 57 4.77 -18.13 9.47
C HIS A 57 5.59 -18.46 10.72
N THR A 58 5.32 -17.76 11.82
CA THR A 58 5.94 -18.00 13.14
C THR A 58 5.18 -19.11 13.86
N ARG A 59 5.90 -20.15 14.31
CA ARG A 59 5.30 -21.35 14.93
C ARG A 59 4.64 -21.07 16.28
N ASP A 60 5.17 -20.12 17.02
CA ASP A 60 4.67 -19.70 18.35
C ASP A 60 3.68 -18.52 18.28
N GLY A 61 3.38 -18.01 17.09
CA GLY A 61 2.54 -16.83 16.90
C GLY A 61 3.19 -15.50 17.31
N ASN A 62 4.45 -15.49 17.75
CA ASN A 62 5.15 -14.26 18.12
C ASN A 62 5.84 -13.64 16.89
N PRO A 63 5.34 -12.51 16.35
CA PRO A 63 5.89 -11.91 15.14
C PRO A 63 7.31 -11.35 15.33
N CYS A 64 7.76 -11.17 16.57
CA CYS A 64 9.10 -10.69 16.90
C CYS A 64 10.13 -11.81 17.08
N ASP A 65 9.76 -13.09 17.00
CA ASP A 65 10.72 -14.19 17.01
C ASP A 65 10.94 -14.72 15.59
N LEU A 66 11.92 -14.13 14.90
CA LEU A 66 12.29 -14.47 13.53
C LEU A 66 13.50 -15.41 13.44
N ARG A 67 13.82 -16.12 14.53
CA ARG A 67 14.84 -17.18 14.51
C ARG A 67 14.36 -18.28 13.58
N ARG A 68 15.22 -18.84 12.73
CA ARG A 68 14.82 -19.86 11.74
C ARG A 68 14.12 -21.07 12.36
N ARG A 69 14.51 -21.45 13.58
CA ARG A 69 13.84 -22.52 14.36
C ARG A 69 12.36 -22.25 14.66
N ASN A 70 11.96 -20.99 14.72
CA ASN A 70 10.58 -20.57 14.95
C ASN A 70 9.82 -20.31 13.65
N LEU A 71 10.50 -20.30 12.49
CA LEU A 71 9.87 -20.05 11.21
C LEU A 71 9.55 -21.38 10.51
N GLY A 72 8.39 -21.43 9.89
CA GLY A 72 8.01 -22.45 8.91
C GLY A 72 7.38 -21.81 7.69
N THR A 73 7.12 -22.59 6.66
CA THR A 73 6.41 -22.15 5.45
C THR A 73 5.12 -22.95 5.28
N LEU A 74 4.02 -22.25 5.06
CA LEU A 74 2.73 -22.88 4.80
C LEU A 74 2.69 -23.37 3.35
N HIS A 75 2.46 -24.66 3.16
CA HIS A 75 2.33 -25.31 1.86
C HIS A 75 0.87 -25.65 1.59
N TYR A 76 0.47 -25.44 0.35
CA TYR A 76 -0.83 -25.77 -0.18
C TYR A 76 -0.61 -26.53 -1.49
N ASP A 77 -1.34 -27.61 -1.71
CA ASP A 77 -1.25 -28.40 -2.94
C ASP A 77 -2.52 -28.15 -3.76
N PHE A 78 -2.36 -27.86 -5.05
CA PHE A 78 -3.48 -27.63 -5.96
C PHE A 78 -4.32 -28.91 -6.08
N GLY A 79 -5.63 -28.81 -5.85
CA GLY A 79 -6.51 -29.97 -5.77
C GLY A 79 -6.43 -30.75 -4.46
N GLY A 80 -5.65 -30.27 -3.48
CA GLY A 80 -5.50 -30.87 -2.14
C GLY A 80 -6.66 -30.59 -1.19
N HIS A 81 -7.82 -30.18 -1.70
CA HIS A 81 -9.08 -30.01 -0.96
C HIS A 81 -9.01 -29.06 0.27
N GLY A 82 -8.17 -28.02 0.24
CA GLY A 82 -8.10 -27.06 1.33
C GLY A 82 -7.11 -27.41 2.45
N GLU A 83 -6.26 -28.42 2.31
CA GLU A 83 -5.29 -28.75 3.35
C GLU A 83 -4.06 -27.84 3.32
N LEU A 84 -3.63 -27.37 4.50
CA LEU A 84 -2.39 -26.61 4.69
C LEU A 84 -1.38 -27.40 5.52
N ALA A 85 -0.19 -27.57 4.97
CA ALA A 85 0.92 -28.22 5.67
C ALA A 85 1.98 -27.19 6.06
N LEU A 86 2.33 -27.11 7.34
CA LEU A 86 3.46 -26.31 7.79
C LEU A 86 4.75 -27.12 7.63
N ARG A 87 5.63 -26.68 6.73
CA ARG A 87 6.93 -27.32 6.48
C ARG A 87 8.05 -26.46 7.07
N ASP A 88 9.20 -27.09 7.33
CA ASP A 88 10.39 -26.36 7.73
C ASP A 88 10.80 -25.35 6.65
N ALA A 89 11.24 -24.19 7.09
CA ALA A 89 11.69 -23.13 6.21
C ALA A 89 12.92 -23.58 5.41
N SER A 90 12.89 -23.44 4.08
CA SER A 90 14.09 -23.57 3.27
C SER A 90 14.90 -22.29 3.38
N THR A 91 16.03 -22.35 4.09
CA THR A 91 16.88 -21.18 4.27
C THR A 91 17.44 -20.72 2.93
N ASN A 92 17.11 -19.51 2.51
CA ASN A 92 17.61 -18.93 1.26
C ASN A 92 18.63 -17.82 1.54
N THR A 93 19.88 -18.23 1.77
CA THR A 93 21.01 -17.31 2.03
C THR A 93 21.22 -16.33 0.86
N ALA A 94 20.93 -16.74 -0.38
CA ALA A 94 21.12 -15.89 -1.55
C ALA A 94 20.22 -14.63 -1.52
N ARG A 95 18.97 -14.72 -1.03
CA ARG A 95 18.10 -13.55 -0.87
C ARG A 95 18.65 -12.57 0.18
N LEU A 96 19.16 -13.11 1.28
CA LEU A 96 19.80 -12.34 2.35
C LEU A 96 21.10 -11.67 1.86
N ASP A 97 21.90 -12.37 1.06
CA ASP A 97 23.13 -11.84 0.48
C ASP A 97 22.84 -10.77 -0.59
N ALA A 98 21.78 -10.94 -1.38
CA ALA A 98 21.32 -9.93 -2.33
C ALA A 98 20.88 -8.64 -1.61
N LEU A 99 20.21 -8.78 -0.45
CA LEU A 99 19.85 -7.63 0.38
C LEU A 99 21.09 -6.89 0.89
N ALA A 100 22.06 -7.62 1.45
CA ALA A 100 23.31 -7.05 1.94
C ALA A 100 24.13 -6.39 0.83
N SER A 101 24.15 -6.99 -0.36
CA SER A 101 24.85 -6.46 -1.54
C SER A 101 24.19 -5.19 -2.07
N ALA A 102 22.85 -5.14 -2.11
CA ALA A 102 22.11 -3.93 -2.45
C ALA A 102 22.35 -2.81 -1.42
N ALA A 103 22.41 -3.17 -0.13
CA ALA A 103 22.74 -2.25 0.96
C ALA A 103 24.18 -1.72 0.89
N GLY A 104 25.14 -2.56 0.48
CA GLY A 104 26.57 -2.21 0.32
C GLY A 104 26.86 -1.35 -0.91
N SER A 105 26.26 -1.68 -2.07
CA SER A 105 26.39 -0.87 -3.30
C SER A 105 25.72 0.49 -3.16
N ALA A 106 24.57 0.57 -2.46
CA ALA A 106 23.94 1.86 -2.12
C ALA A 106 24.77 2.66 -1.11
N SER A 107 25.48 1.99 -0.19
CA SER A 107 26.37 2.63 0.80
C SER A 107 27.71 3.10 0.22
N LEU A 108 28.19 2.52 -0.88
CA LEU A 108 29.37 3.00 -1.59
C LEU A 108 29.06 4.18 -2.54
N LEU A 109 27.80 4.31 -2.97
CA LEU A 109 27.30 5.45 -3.75
C LEU A 109 26.81 6.61 -2.86
N ARG A 110 26.30 6.33 -1.66
CA ARG A 110 26.04 7.33 -0.62
C ARG A 110 27.25 7.45 0.28
N THR A 111 28.19 8.31 -0.10
CA THR A 111 29.04 8.97 0.89
C THR A 111 28.16 9.46 2.04
N THR A 112 28.67 9.37 3.27
CA THR A 112 28.09 9.85 4.54
C THR A 112 27.91 11.38 4.60
N THR A 113 27.59 11.98 3.46
CA THR A 113 27.22 13.38 3.34
C THR A 113 25.77 13.48 3.82
N PRO A 114 25.45 14.32 4.82
CA PRO A 114 24.06 14.63 5.11
C PRO A 114 23.40 15.10 3.82
N PRO A 115 22.12 14.73 3.58
CA PRO A 115 21.44 15.14 2.36
C PRO A 115 21.56 16.66 2.24
N SER A 116 21.95 17.15 1.06
CA SER A 116 22.06 18.58 0.80
C SER A 116 20.77 19.26 1.28
N ARG A 117 20.90 20.32 2.07
CA ARG A 117 19.76 21.02 2.66
C ARG A 117 18.77 21.34 1.55
N MET A 118 17.58 20.74 1.62
CA MET A 118 16.53 20.93 0.64
C MET A 118 15.59 22.02 1.12
N ASP A 119 15.23 22.92 0.22
CA ASP A 119 14.31 23.99 0.53
C ASP A 119 12.91 23.43 0.77
N ALA A 120 12.33 23.82 1.91
CA ALA A 120 10.96 23.47 2.24
C ALA A 120 10.00 24.07 1.22
N VAL A 121 8.94 23.32 0.90
CA VAL A 121 7.91 23.75 -0.04
C VAL A 121 6.85 24.54 0.71
N CYS A 122 6.80 25.84 0.45
CA CYS A 122 5.79 26.75 1.01
C CYS A 122 4.68 27.00 -0.02
N LEU A 123 3.43 27.07 0.43
CA LEU A 123 2.30 27.45 -0.43
C LEU A 123 2.22 28.99 -0.64
N SER A 124 2.63 29.76 0.36
CA SER A 124 2.73 31.22 0.34
C SER A 124 3.83 31.69 1.30
N SER A 125 4.26 32.95 1.18
CA SER A 125 5.22 33.57 2.12
C SER A 125 4.73 33.58 3.57
N ASP A 126 3.41 33.57 3.76
CA ASP A 126 2.76 33.71 5.06
C ASP A 126 2.36 32.34 5.64
N SER A 127 2.71 31.24 4.96
CA SER A 127 2.41 29.88 5.43
C SER A 127 3.19 29.58 6.71
N ARG A 128 2.48 29.27 7.79
CA ARG A 128 3.08 28.88 9.09
C ARG A 128 3.88 27.58 8.99
N LEU A 129 3.32 26.61 8.27
CA LEU A 129 3.93 25.31 8.03
C LEU A 129 4.40 25.21 6.57
N ALA A 130 5.53 24.56 6.37
CA ALA A 130 6.06 24.21 5.06
C ALA A 130 6.22 22.69 4.93
N PHE A 131 6.08 22.16 3.73
CA PHE A 131 6.32 20.76 3.48
C PHE A 131 7.82 20.46 3.35
N LEU A 132 8.27 19.38 4.01
CA LEU A 132 9.61 18.84 3.86
C LEU A 132 9.53 17.31 3.80
N PRO A 133 10.13 16.63 2.79
CA PRO A 133 10.13 15.18 2.69
C PRO A 133 10.71 14.47 3.91
N PHE A 134 10.24 13.24 4.14
CA PHE A 134 10.48 12.48 5.37
C PHE A 134 11.94 12.43 5.81
N GLU A 135 12.85 12.08 4.88
CA GLU A 135 14.29 11.97 5.18
C GLU A 135 14.91 13.29 5.63
N HIS A 136 14.43 14.42 5.11
CA HIS A 136 14.93 15.75 5.45
C HIS A 136 14.30 16.33 6.71
N ALA A 137 13.16 15.78 7.16
CA ALA A 137 12.48 16.18 8.38
C ALA A 137 12.89 15.38 9.63
N ARG A 138 13.77 14.37 9.49
CA ARG A 138 14.11 13.41 10.58
C ARG A 138 14.63 14.05 11.87
N ASP A 139 15.36 15.16 11.74
CA ASP A 139 15.98 15.88 12.87
C ASP A 139 15.28 17.22 13.19
N LEU A 140 14.15 17.50 12.53
CA LEU A 140 13.42 18.77 12.66
C LEU A 140 12.02 18.50 13.23
N PRO A 141 11.56 19.25 14.26
CA PRO A 141 10.21 19.10 14.77
C PRO A 141 9.16 19.20 13.67
N ASN A 142 8.39 18.13 13.50
CA ASN A 142 7.46 17.97 12.38
C ASN A 142 6.13 17.34 12.78
N ILE A 143 5.12 17.53 11.93
CA ILE A 143 3.90 16.71 11.88
C ILE A 143 4.06 15.72 10.74
N ALA A 144 3.97 14.42 11.04
CA ALA A 144 3.88 13.37 10.02
C ALA A 144 2.42 13.23 9.58
N ALA A 145 2.14 13.59 8.34
CA ALA A 145 0.81 13.55 7.74
C ALA A 145 0.80 12.46 6.67
N ASP A 146 -0.08 11.47 6.83
CA ASP A 146 -0.11 10.30 5.96
C ASP A 146 1.26 9.64 5.74
N ALA A 147 1.90 9.24 6.84
CA ALA A 147 3.21 8.61 6.81
C ALA A 147 3.48 7.88 8.13
N ALA A 148 4.56 7.10 8.14
CA ALA A 148 5.20 6.70 9.38
C ALA A 148 5.69 7.92 10.20
N HIS A 149 6.09 7.69 11.44
CA HIS A 149 6.68 8.73 12.31
C HIS A 149 8.21 8.61 12.35
N ASN A 150 8.92 9.72 12.51
CA ASN A 150 10.35 9.74 12.79
C ASN A 150 10.65 10.26 14.21
N ALA A 151 11.94 10.39 14.57
CA ALA A 151 12.38 10.71 15.92
C ALA A 151 12.02 12.14 16.32
N ALA A 152 11.92 13.06 15.36
CA ALA A 152 11.51 14.44 15.59
C ALA A 152 10.01 14.69 15.38
N THR A 153 9.23 13.67 15.00
CA THR A 153 7.78 13.78 14.83
C THR A 153 7.11 14.09 16.17
N ARG A 154 6.43 15.24 16.25
CA ARG A 154 5.67 15.69 17.42
C ARG A 154 4.23 15.20 17.40
N LEU A 155 3.66 15.04 16.21
CA LEU A 155 2.30 14.57 15.99
C LEU A 155 2.26 13.70 14.73
N THR A 156 1.55 12.58 14.80
CA THR A 156 1.24 11.74 13.65
C THR A 156 -0.25 11.87 13.33
N LEU A 157 -0.59 12.04 12.06
CA LEU A 157 -1.94 12.07 11.53
C LEU A 157 -1.96 11.17 10.29
N SER A 158 -2.07 9.86 10.53
CA SER A 158 -2.03 8.81 9.51
C SER A 158 -2.98 7.67 9.86
N HIS A 159 -3.45 6.95 8.84
CA HIS A 159 -4.16 5.67 8.96
C HIS A 159 -3.28 4.42 8.69
N TRP A 160 -1.97 4.59 8.50
CA TRP A 160 -1.05 3.47 8.26
C TRP A 160 -1.01 2.51 9.46
N PRO A 161 -0.67 1.21 9.26
CA PRO A 161 -0.49 0.29 10.38
C PRO A 161 0.49 0.83 11.42
N ALA A 162 0.15 0.63 12.71
CA ALA A 162 0.96 1.08 13.85
C ALA A 162 1.22 2.61 13.90
N ASN A 163 0.40 3.43 13.25
CA ASN A 163 0.46 4.88 13.39
C ASN A 163 0.26 5.32 14.86
N ARG A 164 0.79 6.50 15.20
CA ARG A 164 0.65 7.13 16.52
C ARG A 164 -0.41 8.23 16.54
N THR A 165 -1.38 8.18 15.63
CA THR A 165 -2.46 9.16 15.57
C THR A 165 -3.27 9.11 16.86
N PRO A 166 -3.42 10.23 17.60
CA PRO A 166 -4.26 10.26 18.79
C PRO A 166 -5.67 9.77 18.50
N THR A 167 -6.22 8.91 19.37
CA THR A 167 -7.53 8.24 19.17
C THR A 167 -8.64 9.21 18.79
N TYR A 168 -8.66 10.41 19.38
CA TYR A 168 -9.64 11.45 19.08
C TYR A 168 -9.62 11.92 17.61
N TYR A 169 -8.45 11.93 16.96
CA TYR A 169 -8.30 12.32 15.56
C TYR A 169 -8.42 11.13 14.58
N LYS A 170 -8.24 9.88 15.03
CA LYS A 170 -8.22 8.70 14.14
C LYS A 170 -9.45 8.62 13.24
N ALA A 171 -9.21 8.46 11.94
CA ALA A 171 -10.23 8.28 10.91
C ALA A 171 -9.82 7.19 9.91
N ASN A 172 -10.68 6.89 8.92
CA ASN A 172 -10.37 5.89 7.89
C ASN A 172 -9.37 6.39 6.84
N LEU A 173 -9.21 7.71 6.73
CA LEU A 173 -8.27 8.39 5.84
C LEU A 173 -7.38 9.31 6.68
N SER A 174 -6.14 9.47 6.26
CA SER A 174 -5.19 10.41 6.87
C SER A 174 -5.70 11.85 6.76
N THR A 175 -6.31 12.22 5.62
CA THR A 175 -6.93 13.54 5.40
C THR A 175 -8.05 13.80 6.39
N GLU A 176 -8.89 12.80 6.66
CA GLU A 176 -9.96 12.97 7.66
C GLU A 176 -9.38 13.20 9.06
N SER A 177 -8.29 12.53 9.40
CA SER A 177 -7.59 12.70 10.68
C SER A 177 -7.00 14.11 10.79
N VAL A 178 -6.35 14.59 9.72
CA VAL A 178 -5.84 15.95 9.61
C VAL A 178 -6.95 16.99 9.75
N LEU A 179 -8.07 16.84 9.04
CA LEU A 179 -9.15 17.83 9.06
C LEU A 179 -9.89 17.85 10.40
N ARG A 180 -9.81 16.79 11.22
CA ARG A 180 -10.26 16.83 12.62
C ARG A 180 -9.32 17.66 13.48
N PHE A 181 -8.00 17.42 13.37
CA PHE A 181 -6.98 18.19 14.08
C PHE A 181 -7.01 19.68 13.70
N ALA A 182 -7.09 20.00 12.41
CA ALA A 182 -7.06 21.37 11.90
C ALA A 182 -8.19 22.27 12.44
N ARG A 183 -9.31 21.69 12.88
CA ARG A 183 -10.44 22.43 13.48
C ARG A 183 -10.12 23.02 14.84
N GLU A 184 -9.23 22.37 15.58
CA GLU A 184 -8.91 22.78 16.95
C GLU A 184 -7.95 23.96 16.98
N LYS A 185 -7.29 24.26 15.85
CA LYS A 185 -6.32 25.34 15.72
C LYS A 185 -5.22 25.29 16.80
N ILE A 186 -4.86 24.07 17.22
CA ILE A 186 -3.76 23.84 18.16
C ILE A 186 -2.46 24.21 17.46
N ASP A 187 -1.73 25.14 18.06
CA ASP A 187 -0.46 25.64 17.55
C ASP A 187 0.67 25.18 18.46
N ASP A 188 1.63 24.47 17.86
CA ASP A 188 2.93 24.19 18.47
C ASP A 188 3.96 25.16 17.85
N PRO A 189 4.49 26.12 18.62
CA PRO A 189 5.41 27.13 18.11
C PRO A 189 6.78 26.55 17.75
N ASP A 190 7.13 25.32 18.12
CA ASP A 190 8.39 24.70 17.74
C ASP A 190 8.27 23.92 16.42
N VAL A 191 7.05 23.66 15.95
CA VAL A 191 6.78 22.90 14.73
C VAL A 191 6.57 23.84 13.55
N ARG A 192 7.43 23.71 12.53
CA ARG A 192 7.38 24.47 11.27
C ARG A 192 7.21 23.61 10.02
N TYR A 193 7.28 22.30 10.18
CA TYR A 193 7.31 21.37 9.05
C TYR A 193 6.20 20.34 9.12
N VAL A 194 5.65 20.03 7.95
CA VAL A 194 4.81 18.85 7.71
C VAL A 194 5.60 17.91 6.81
N THR A 195 5.49 16.60 7.06
CA THR A 195 6.24 15.60 6.31
C THR A 195 5.39 14.40 5.93
N THR A 196 5.75 13.75 4.82
CA THR A 196 5.28 12.43 4.40
C THR A 196 6.43 11.68 3.70
N ASP A 197 6.40 10.35 3.75
CA ASP A 197 7.38 9.42 3.17
C ASP A 197 7.03 8.94 1.76
N HIS A 198 5.84 9.30 1.25
CA HIS A 198 5.40 8.98 -0.10
C HIS A 198 4.55 10.10 -0.69
N PHE A 199 4.08 9.89 -1.93
CA PHE A 199 3.12 10.77 -2.56
C PHE A 199 1.93 9.94 -3.06
N ASP A 200 0.75 10.33 -2.62
CA ASP A 200 -0.54 10.01 -3.21
C ASP A 200 -1.53 11.17 -2.94
N LEU A 201 -2.81 10.97 -3.24
CA LEU A 201 -3.81 12.02 -3.06
C LEU A 201 -4.29 12.17 -1.61
N ASP A 202 -4.25 11.13 -0.77
CA ASP A 202 -4.56 11.28 0.66
C ASP A 202 -3.43 12.05 1.36
N GLY A 203 -2.17 11.75 1.06
CA GLY A 203 -1.01 12.51 1.50
C GLY A 203 -1.00 13.95 1.01
N LEU A 204 -1.35 14.19 -0.27
CA LEU A 204 -1.48 15.56 -0.80
C LEU A 204 -2.54 16.37 -0.04
N ALA A 205 -3.75 15.81 0.13
CA ALA A 205 -4.84 16.47 0.84
C ALA A 205 -4.55 16.65 2.34
N SER A 206 -3.85 15.70 2.96
CA SER A 206 -3.37 15.75 4.34
C SER A 206 -2.37 16.89 4.55
N VAL A 207 -1.31 16.95 3.74
CA VAL A 207 -0.33 18.05 3.82
C VAL A 207 -0.99 19.40 3.55
N TYR A 208 -1.87 19.47 2.55
CA TYR A 208 -2.63 20.69 2.25
C TYR A 208 -3.49 21.15 3.43
N GLY A 209 -4.16 20.21 4.11
CA GLY A 209 -4.98 20.48 5.29
C GLY A 209 -4.22 21.08 6.48
N LEU A 210 -2.91 20.84 6.58
CA LEU A 210 -2.05 21.42 7.61
C LEU A 210 -1.43 22.75 7.18
N ILE A 211 -1.07 22.90 5.90
CA ILE A 211 -0.44 24.14 5.38
C ILE A 211 -1.48 25.25 5.17
N ALA A 212 -2.69 24.91 4.73
CA ALA A 212 -3.77 25.86 4.42
C ALA A 212 -5.09 25.49 5.14
N PRO A 213 -5.11 25.42 6.48
CA PRO A 213 -6.20 24.80 7.24
C PRO A 213 -7.56 25.47 7.02
N ASP A 214 -7.64 26.80 7.02
CA ASP A 214 -8.92 27.50 6.83
C ASP A 214 -9.49 27.29 5.40
N HIS A 215 -8.63 27.16 4.38
CA HIS A 215 -9.07 26.86 3.02
C HIS A 215 -9.51 25.40 2.88
N ALA A 216 -8.69 24.47 3.41
CA ALA A 216 -9.00 23.05 3.41
C ALA A 216 -10.32 22.74 4.16
N LEU A 217 -10.58 23.42 5.27
CA LEU A 217 -11.83 23.24 6.03
C LEU A 217 -13.07 23.72 5.27
N ARG A 218 -12.96 24.76 4.42
CA ARG A 218 -14.05 25.17 3.51
C ARG A 218 -14.36 24.10 2.46
N HIS A 219 -13.32 23.40 2.00
CA HIS A 219 -13.40 22.35 0.98
C HIS A 219 -13.40 20.93 1.55
N ARG A 220 -13.72 20.77 2.85
CA ARG A 220 -13.56 19.52 3.59
C ARG A 220 -14.18 18.31 2.89
N ALA A 221 -15.43 18.42 2.43
CA ALA A 221 -16.13 17.28 1.84
C ALA A 221 -15.45 16.81 0.54
N LEU A 222 -15.06 17.75 -0.31
CA LEU A 222 -14.38 17.49 -1.58
C LEU A 222 -13.00 16.87 -1.34
N LEU A 223 -12.20 17.42 -0.42
CA LEU A 223 -10.88 16.87 -0.07
C LEU A 223 -10.95 15.43 0.47
N VAL A 224 -11.94 15.13 1.32
CA VAL A 224 -12.14 13.76 1.83
C VAL A 224 -12.51 12.79 0.70
N ASP A 225 -13.34 13.21 -0.26
CA ASP A 225 -13.68 12.36 -1.39
C ASP A 225 -12.50 12.19 -2.36
N VAL A 226 -11.67 13.23 -2.58
CA VAL A 226 -10.43 13.13 -3.37
C VAL A 226 -9.44 12.16 -2.72
N ALA A 227 -9.21 12.26 -1.41
CA ALA A 227 -8.40 11.32 -0.65
C ALA A 227 -8.94 9.88 -0.79
N ARG A 228 -10.27 9.70 -0.68
CA ARG A 228 -10.90 8.39 -0.88
C ARG A 228 -10.69 7.82 -2.28
N PHE A 229 -10.71 8.66 -3.32
CA PHE A 229 -10.39 8.22 -4.68
C PHE A 229 -8.91 7.89 -4.87
N GLY A 230 -8.00 8.57 -4.16
CA GLY A 230 -6.58 8.23 -4.15
C GLY A 230 -6.32 6.84 -3.60
N ASP A 231 -6.75 6.63 -2.35
CA ASP A 231 -6.39 5.43 -1.60
C ASP A 231 -7.26 4.24 -1.94
N PHE A 232 -8.57 4.45 -1.85
CA PHE A 232 -9.51 3.35 -1.96
C PHE A 232 -10.05 3.17 -3.37
N ALA A 233 -9.66 4.07 -4.30
CA ALA A 233 -10.16 4.12 -5.66
C ALA A 233 -11.68 3.90 -5.68
N ARG A 234 -12.43 4.66 -4.87
CA ARG A 234 -13.89 4.51 -4.77
C ARG A 234 -14.56 5.79 -4.33
N GLY A 235 -15.83 5.94 -4.70
CA GLY A 235 -16.61 7.13 -4.40
C GLY A 235 -17.72 7.33 -5.42
N ARG A 236 -18.64 8.26 -5.10
CA ARG A 236 -19.81 8.57 -5.93
C ARG A 236 -19.86 10.02 -6.41
N SER A 237 -18.97 10.89 -5.91
CA SER A 237 -18.90 12.28 -6.34
C SER A 237 -18.16 12.38 -7.67
N ASP A 238 -18.87 12.75 -8.74
CA ASP A 238 -18.25 13.00 -10.05
C ASP A 238 -17.25 14.16 -10.00
N GLU A 239 -17.54 15.20 -9.22
CA GLU A 239 -16.65 16.33 -9.02
C GLU A 239 -15.32 15.88 -8.40
N ALA A 240 -15.37 15.13 -7.29
CA ALA A 240 -14.17 14.63 -6.63
C ALA A 240 -13.41 13.63 -7.50
N ARG A 241 -14.11 12.78 -8.25
CA ARG A 241 -13.51 11.83 -9.18
C ARG A 241 -12.73 12.56 -10.27
N ARG A 242 -13.34 13.56 -10.92
CA ARG A 242 -12.69 14.37 -11.96
C ARG A 242 -11.51 15.16 -11.40
N LEU A 243 -11.63 15.70 -10.18
CA LEU A 243 -10.52 16.37 -9.51
C LEU A 243 -9.36 15.40 -9.23
N ALA A 244 -9.64 14.21 -8.70
CA ALA A 244 -8.62 13.18 -8.47
C ALA A 244 -7.92 12.75 -9.78
N LEU A 245 -8.69 12.56 -10.86
CA LEU A 245 -8.15 12.27 -12.19
C LEU A 245 -7.28 13.42 -12.72
N ALA A 246 -7.72 14.67 -12.55
CA ALA A 246 -6.96 15.84 -12.95
C ALA A 246 -5.63 15.96 -12.19
N LEU A 247 -5.64 15.75 -10.88
CA LEU A 247 -4.43 15.75 -10.05
C LEU A 247 -3.47 14.64 -10.47
N ASN A 248 -3.98 13.43 -10.73
CA ASN A 248 -3.17 12.32 -11.25
C ASN A 248 -2.55 12.63 -12.62
N ALA A 249 -3.26 13.33 -13.51
CA ALA A 249 -2.71 13.78 -14.78
C ALA A 249 -1.57 14.80 -14.59
N ILE A 250 -1.70 15.72 -13.63
CA ILE A 250 -0.62 16.67 -13.28
C ILE A 250 0.58 15.91 -12.71
N VAL A 251 0.37 14.90 -11.85
CA VAL A 251 1.43 14.04 -11.31
C VAL A 251 2.18 13.33 -12.43
N ALA A 252 1.48 12.71 -13.38
CA ALA A 252 2.07 12.01 -14.51
C ALA A 252 2.90 12.96 -15.39
N ARG A 253 2.39 14.18 -15.67
CA ARG A 253 3.12 15.20 -16.42
C ARG A 253 4.37 15.68 -15.68
N THR A 254 4.25 15.95 -14.38
CA THR A 254 5.36 16.37 -13.54
C THR A 254 6.47 15.32 -13.54
N ALA A 255 6.12 14.04 -13.37
CA ALA A 255 7.08 12.95 -13.42
C ALA A 255 7.77 12.82 -14.80
N HIS A 256 7.07 13.14 -15.89
CA HIS A 256 7.66 13.14 -17.23
C HIS A 256 8.62 14.32 -17.46
N GLU A 257 8.22 15.53 -17.03
CA GLU A 257 8.99 16.77 -17.22
C GLU A 257 10.33 16.75 -16.48
N PHE A 258 10.37 16.21 -15.26
CA PHE A 258 11.59 16.16 -14.44
C PHE A 258 12.45 14.91 -14.66
N GLY A 259 11.99 13.93 -15.45
CA GLY A 259 12.65 12.64 -15.63
C GLY A 259 12.67 11.79 -14.35
N ALA A 260 13.46 10.72 -14.34
CA ALA A 260 13.66 9.93 -13.12
C ALA A 260 14.65 10.66 -12.20
N PRO A 261 14.21 11.23 -11.06
CA PRO A 261 15.13 11.87 -10.12
C PRO A 261 16.08 10.83 -9.53
N TYR A 262 17.22 11.29 -9.04
CA TYR A 262 18.24 10.43 -8.45
C TYR A 262 17.77 9.77 -7.14
N ASP A 263 16.82 10.41 -6.43
CA ASP A 263 16.25 9.94 -5.17
C ASP A 263 14.76 10.30 -5.00
N ASP A 264 14.07 9.54 -4.15
CA ASP A 264 12.64 9.70 -3.87
C ASP A 264 12.29 11.00 -3.12
N SER A 265 13.16 11.53 -2.26
CA SER A 265 12.86 12.78 -1.52
C SER A 265 12.79 13.96 -2.48
N THR A 266 13.72 14.03 -3.44
CA THR A 266 13.68 15.03 -4.51
C THR A 266 12.41 14.90 -5.34
N ARG A 267 12.02 13.67 -5.70
CA ARG A 267 10.78 13.40 -6.43
C ARG A 267 9.55 13.93 -5.70
N ILE A 268 9.42 13.57 -4.42
CA ILE A 268 8.29 13.93 -3.58
C ILE A 268 8.24 15.46 -3.41
N ALA A 269 9.38 16.13 -3.13
CA ALA A 269 9.44 17.59 -3.05
C ALA A 269 8.97 18.28 -4.34
N GLN A 270 9.38 17.78 -5.51
CA GLN A 270 8.94 18.32 -6.80
C GLN A 270 7.42 18.15 -6.99
N LEU A 271 6.89 16.97 -6.69
CA LEU A 271 5.45 16.73 -6.76
C LEU A 271 4.68 17.69 -5.85
N PHE A 272 5.04 17.81 -4.57
CA PHE A 272 4.38 18.75 -3.66
C PHE A 272 4.53 20.21 -4.09
N ARG A 273 5.68 20.61 -4.64
CA ARG A 273 5.91 21.97 -5.16
C ARG A 273 4.96 22.31 -6.31
N THR A 274 4.67 21.35 -7.18
CA THR A 274 3.73 21.54 -8.29
C THR A 274 2.28 21.41 -7.84
N LEU A 275 1.97 20.41 -7.01
CA LEU A 275 0.60 20.02 -6.72
C LEU A 275 -0.06 20.85 -5.61
N LEU A 276 0.68 21.41 -4.64
CA LEU A 276 0.07 22.22 -3.58
C LEU A 276 -0.61 23.51 -4.14
N PRO A 277 0.04 24.32 -4.98
CA PRO A 277 -0.63 25.45 -5.63
C PRO A 277 -1.74 25.01 -6.58
N ALA A 278 -1.51 23.93 -7.36
CA ALA A 278 -2.52 23.43 -8.30
C ALA A 278 -3.78 22.95 -7.57
N LEU A 279 -3.64 22.24 -6.45
CA LEU A 279 -4.78 21.81 -5.63
C LEU A 279 -5.56 23.02 -5.11
N ARG A 280 -4.89 24.04 -4.55
CA ARG A 280 -5.54 25.27 -4.11
C ARG A 280 -6.41 25.88 -5.21
N ASP A 281 -5.81 26.07 -6.38
CA ASP A 281 -6.47 26.75 -7.49
C ASP A 281 -7.61 25.90 -8.09
N LEU A 282 -7.45 24.57 -8.15
CA LEU A 282 -8.49 23.65 -8.63
C LEU A 282 -9.67 23.48 -7.67
N LEU A 283 -9.45 23.61 -6.36
CA LEU A 283 -10.53 23.59 -5.37
C LEU A 283 -11.45 24.81 -5.50
N ASP A 284 -10.92 25.96 -5.89
CA ASP A 284 -11.71 27.19 -6.10
C ASP A 284 -12.21 27.35 -7.54
N ALA A 285 -11.77 26.49 -8.47
CA ALA A 285 -12.12 26.58 -9.86
C ALA A 285 -13.60 26.23 -10.08
N PRO A 286 -14.39 27.06 -10.79
CA PRO A 286 -15.79 26.75 -11.09
C PRO A 286 -15.91 25.55 -12.05
N PHE A 287 -14.88 25.31 -12.86
CA PHE A 287 -14.80 24.20 -13.81
C PHE A 287 -13.36 23.68 -13.89
N LEU A 288 -13.19 22.36 -13.91
CA LEU A 288 -11.90 21.71 -14.09
C LEU A 288 -11.55 21.65 -15.59
N PRO A 289 -10.28 21.94 -15.99
CA PRO A 289 -9.88 21.80 -17.37
C PRO A 289 -10.04 20.35 -17.88
N ASP A 290 -10.92 20.15 -18.86
CA ASP A 290 -11.27 18.82 -19.35
C ASP A 290 -10.07 17.98 -19.83
N ALA A 291 -9.04 18.62 -20.38
CA ALA A 291 -7.82 17.95 -20.82
C ALA A 291 -7.09 17.19 -19.68
N LEU A 292 -7.36 17.52 -18.42
CA LEU A 292 -6.73 16.86 -17.27
C LEU A 292 -7.46 15.58 -16.83
N TRP A 293 -8.76 15.44 -17.11
CA TRP A 293 -9.54 14.34 -16.51
C TRP A 293 -10.37 13.53 -17.52
N ARG A 294 -10.72 14.09 -18.68
CA ARG A 294 -11.74 13.51 -19.58
C ARG A 294 -11.40 12.12 -20.11
N ASP A 295 -10.14 11.86 -20.46
CA ASP A 295 -9.76 10.56 -21.03
C ASP A 295 -9.75 9.46 -19.96
N ALA A 296 -9.26 9.76 -18.76
CA ALA A 296 -9.31 8.82 -17.64
C ALA A 296 -10.76 8.58 -17.15
N ASP A 297 -11.60 9.61 -17.21
CA ASP A 297 -13.04 9.53 -16.92
C ASP A 297 -13.75 8.63 -17.95
N ARG A 298 -13.47 8.80 -19.24
CA ARG A 298 -13.98 7.92 -20.29
C ARG A 298 -13.54 6.48 -20.09
N HIS A 299 -12.29 6.26 -19.70
CA HIS A 299 -11.79 4.92 -19.38
C HIS A 299 -12.54 4.29 -18.19
N HIS A 300 -12.82 5.06 -17.15
CA HIS A 300 -13.66 4.62 -16.03
C HIS A 300 -15.09 4.28 -16.47
N VAL A 301 -15.74 5.16 -17.24
CA VAL A 301 -17.10 4.95 -17.76
C VAL A 301 -17.17 3.73 -18.68
N ALA A 302 -16.15 3.50 -19.51
CA ALA A 302 -16.06 2.30 -20.34
C ALA A 302 -15.95 1.02 -19.49
N THR A 303 -15.18 1.08 -18.39
CA THR A 303 -15.10 -0.05 -17.44
C THR A 303 -16.45 -0.28 -16.74
N ASP A 304 -17.13 0.78 -16.30
CA ASP A 304 -18.45 0.65 -15.69
C ASP A 304 -19.46 0.04 -16.65
N THR A 305 -19.46 0.48 -17.91
CA THR A 305 -20.33 -0.06 -18.97
C THR A 305 -20.06 -1.55 -19.21
N LEU A 306 -18.78 -1.97 -19.19
CA LEU A 306 -18.40 -3.38 -19.30
C LEU A 306 -18.95 -4.22 -18.13
N LEU A 307 -18.92 -3.68 -16.92
CA LEU A 307 -19.41 -4.37 -15.72
C LEU A 307 -20.94 -4.38 -15.61
N ASP A 308 -21.63 -3.50 -16.32
CA ASP A 308 -23.10 -3.50 -16.43
C ASP A 308 -23.61 -4.36 -17.61
N HIS A 309 -22.71 -4.93 -18.40
CA HIS A 309 -23.08 -5.83 -19.50
C HIS A 309 -23.84 -7.06 -18.95
N PRO A 310 -24.92 -7.54 -19.62
CA PRO A 310 -25.73 -8.66 -19.12
C PRO A 310 -24.94 -9.96 -18.87
N ASP A 311 -23.89 -10.19 -19.65
CA ASP A 311 -23.01 -11.37 -19.50
C ASP A 311 -21.90 -11.17 -18.46
N ALA A 312 -21.77 -9.97 -17.87
CA ALA A 312 -20.88 -9.74 -16.73
C ALA A 312 -21.56 -10.25 -15.45
N THR A 313 -20.81 -10.96 -14.60
CA THR A 313 -21.35 -11.47 -13.32
C THR A 313 -20.48 -11.06 -12.14
N LEU A 314 -21.13 -10.84 -11.00
CA LEU A 314 -20.50 -10.58 -9.71
C LEU A 314 -21.00 -11.60 -8.69
N GLU A 315 -20.11 -12.51 -8.30
CA GLU A 315 -20.32 -13.48 -7.21
C GLU A 315 -19.66 -12.94 -5.94
N GLN A 316 -20.37 -12.91 -4.81
CA GLN A 316 -19.84 -12.41 -3.54
C GLN A 316 -19.80 -13.50 -2.48
N HIS A 317 -18.65 -13.61 -1.80
CA HIS A 317 -18.41 -14.50 -0.67
C HIS A 317 -17.96 -13.70 0.56
N PRO A 318 -18.89 -13.09 1.32
CA PRO A 318 -18.54 -12.26 2.47
C PRO A 318 -17.72 -12.99 3.55
N SER A 319 -17.98 -14.29 3.79
CA SER A 319 -17.21 -15.09 4.75
C SER A 319 -15.74 -15.27 4.36
N LEU A 320 -15.43 -15.18 3.06
CA LEU A 320 -14.07 -15.25 2.54
C LEU A 320 -13.44 -13.88 2.33
N ASP A 321 -14.23 -12.80 2.44
CA ASP A 321 -13.87 -11.44 2.01
C ASP A 321 -13.46 -11.38 0.52
N LEU A 322 -14.18 -12.13 -0.32
CA LEU A 322 -13.91 -12.30 -1.75
C LEU A 322 -15.09 -11.91 -2.63
N ALA A 323 -14.85 -11.07 -3.63
CA ALA A 323 -15.74 -10.86 -4.77
C ALA A 323 -15.10 -11.44 -6.05
N VAL A 324 -15.87 -12.18 -6.84
CA VAL A 324 -15.44 -12.74 -8.13
C VAL A 324 -16.22 -12.05 -9.24
N PHE A 325 -15.51 -11.29 -10.08
CA PHE A 325 -16.03 -10.69 -11.30
C PHE A 325 -15.71 -11.58 -12.48
N ARG A 326 -16.70 -11.88 -13.32
CA ARG A 326 -16.50 -12.53 -14.62
C ARG A 326 -16.92 -11.56 -15.70
N LEU A 327 -15.99 -11.21 -16.57
CA LEU A 327 -16.19 -10.23 -17.62
C LEU A 327 -16.61 -10.93 -18.93
N PRO A 328 -17.39 -10.27 -19.79
CA PRO A 328 -17.73 -10.83 -21.09
C PRO A 328 -16.51 -10.81 -22.04
N ASP A 329 -16.04 -12.00 -22.43
CA ASP A 329 -14.85 -12.17 -23.29
C ASP A 329 -14.93 -11.43 -24.63
N ALA A 330 -16.12 -11.19 -25.18
CA ALA A 330 -16.23 -10.44 -26.44
C ALA A 330 -15.86 -8.95 -26.29
N HIS A 331 -15.90 -8.40 -25.07
CA HIS A 331 -15.75 -6.97 -24.80
C HIS A 331 -14.59 -6.64 -23.84
N ALA A 332 -14.12 -7.62 -23.08
CA ALA A 332 -12.99 -7.44 -22.15
C ALA A 332 -11.65 -7.25 -22.91
N PRO A 333 -10.70 -6.46 -22.39
CA PRO A 333 -9.37 -6.33 -22.97
C PRO A 333 -8.63 -7.67 -23.03
N ARG A 334 -7.90 -7.94 -24.13
CA ARG A 334 -7.07 -9.15 -24.33
C ARG A 334 -5.59 -8.83 -24.11
N GLY A 335 -4.80 -9.81 -23.68
CA GLY A 335 -3.34 -9.67 -23.51
C GLY A 335 -2.96 -8.60 -22.48
N CYS A 336 -3.80 -8.46 -21.45
CA CYS A 336 -3.59 -7.53 -20.35
C CYS A 336 -3.49 -8.28 -19.02
N ALA A 337 -3.24 -9.59 -19.03
CA ALA A 337 -3.23 -10.38 -17.81
C ALA A 337 -2.17 -9.85 -16.85
N SER A 338 -1.00 -9.47 -17.36
CA SER A 338 0.09 -8.84 -16.59
C SER A 338 -0.27 -7.50 -15.95
N GLN A 339 -1.28 -6.79 -16.47
CA GLN A 339 -1.70 -5.50 -15.96
C GLN A 339 -2.60 -5.64 -14.73
N ARG A 340 -2.57 -4.63 -13.85
CA ARG A 340 -3.52 -4.54 -12.74
C ARG A 340 -4.93 -4.40 -13.30
N TYR A 341 -5.89 -5.15 -12.76
CA TYR A 341 -7.29 -5.14 -13.19
C TYR A 341 -7.48 -5.35 -14.70
N PHE A 342 -6.59 -6.08 -15.39
CA PHE A 342 -6.57 -6.19 -16.86
C PHE A 342 -6.49 -4.84 -17.60
N GLY A 343 -5.91 -3.82 -16.97
CA GLY A 343 -5.84 -2.46 -17.51
C GLY A 343 -7.16 -1.69 -17.41
N LEU A 344 -8.14 -2.20 -16.67
CA LEU A 344 -9.42 -1.54 -16.41
C LEU A 344 -9.37 -0.63 -15.17
N SER A 345 -10.33 0.28 -15.05
CA SER A 345 -10.42 1.20 -13.92
C SER A 345 -10.79 0.47 -12.62
N PRO A 346 -9.95 0.52 -11.56
CA PRO A 346 -10.27 -0.11 -10.26
C PRO A 346 -11.52 0.51 -9.61
N ILE A 347 -11.85 1.77 -9.94
CA ILE A 347 -13.00 2.49 -9.39
C ILE A 347 -14.31 1.75 -9.65
N ALA A 348 -14.45 1.21 -10.85
CA ALA A 348 -15.64 0.49 -11.28
C ALA A 348 -15.86 -0.79 -10.45
N PHE A 349 -14.80 -1.52 -10.13
CA PHE A 349 -14.86 -2.73 -9.31
C PHE A 349 -15.12 -2.39 -7.83
N HIS A 350 -14.38 -1.43 -7.28
CA HIS A 350 -14.42 -1.10 -5.85
C HIS A 350 -15.75 -0.48 -5.42
N ASN A 351 -16.48 0.16 -6.36
CA ASN A 351 -17.82 0.70 -6.11
C ASN A 351 -18.91 -0.38 -6.06
N ARG A 352 -18.69 -1.57 -6.64
CA ARG A 352 -19.70 -2.66 -6.71
C ARG A 352 -19.68 -3.62 -5.52
N THR A 353 -18.63 -3.60 -4.70
CA THR A 353 -18.50 -4.52 -3.57
C THR A 353 -17.73 -3.88 -2.40
N PRO A 354 -18.12 -4.16 -1.14
CA PRO A 354 -17.32 -3.77 0.02
C PRO A 354 -16.16 -4.73 0.33
N LEU A 355 -16.09 -5.89 -0.37
CA LEU A 355 -15.11 -6.94 -0.06
C LEU A 355 -13.71 -6.56 -0.51
N SER A 356 -12.69 -6.97 0.25
CA SER A 356 -11.31 -6.50 0.09
C SER A 356 -10.44 -7.39 -0.80
N THR A 357 -10.85 -8.62 -1.10
CA THR A 357 -10.20 -9.47 -2.11
C THR A 357 -11.07 -9.55 -3.35
N LEU A 358 -10.52 -9.24 -4.52
CA LEU A 358 -11.22 -9.27 -5.80
C LEU A 358 -10.52 -10.29 -6.71
N ALA A 359 -11.26 -11.25 -7.25
CA ALA A 359 -10.81 -12.05 -8.39
C ALA A 359 -11.54 -11.57 -9.64
N ILE A 360 -10.81 -11.30 -10.72
CA ILE A 360 -11.35 -10.83 -11.99
C ILE A 360 -11.00 -11.88 -13.02
N VAL A 361 -12.01 -12.40 -13.72
CA VAL A 361 -11.90 -13.45 -14.73
C VAL A 361 -12.26 -12.88 -16.10
N ALA A 362 -11.39 -13.09 -17.08
CA ALA A 362 -11.58 -12.68 -18.46
C ALA A 362 -10.70 -13.54 -19.38
N HIS A 363 -11.22 -13.93 -20.55
CA HIS A 363 -10.52 -14.70 -21.58
C HIS A 363 -9.88 -16.01 -21.08
N GLY A 364 -10.50 -16.65 -20.09
CA GLY A 364 -9.97 -17.86 -19.48
C GLY A 364 -8.80 -17.64 -18.50
N ASP A 365 -8.44 -16.39 -18.21
CA ASP A 365 -7.44 -15.99 -17.22
C ASP A 365 -8.07 -15.39 -15.96
N VAL A 366 -7.27 -15.28 -14.89
CA VAL A 366 -7.66 -14.68 -13.62
C VAL A 366 -6.56 -13.79 -13.04
N VAL A 367 -6.97 -12.62 -12.56
CA VAL A 367 -6.13 -11.73 -11.75
C VAL A 367 -6.80 -11.49 -10.41
N VAL A 368 -6.04 -11.62 -9.33
CA VAL A 368 -6.53 -11.41 -7.97
C VAL A 368 -5.88 -10.18 -7.36
N HIS A 369 -6.67 -9.31 -6.75
CA HIS A 369 -6.23 -8.11 -6.05
C HIS A 369 -6.67 -8.12 -4.59
N GLN A 370 -5.79 -7.74 -3.68
CA GLN A 370 -6.18 -7.33 -2.33
C GLN A 370 -6.17 -5.80 -2.27
N ARG A 371 -7.29 -5.22 -1.83
CA ARG A 371 -7.53 -3.78 -1.83
C ARG A 371 -6.84 -3.08 -0.67
N TYR A 372 -6.62 -1.77 -0.83
CA TYR A 372 -5.87 -0.97 0.13
C TYR A 372 -6.54 -0.93 1.51
N GLU A 373 -7.89 -1.02 1.57
CA GLU A 373 -8.62 -1.07 2.84
C GLU A 373 -8.19 -2.22 3.78
N GLY A 374 -7.66 -3.32 3.23
CA GLY A 374 -7.12 -4.43 4.03
C GLY A 374 -5.66 -4.24 4.47
N TRP A 375 -5.00 -3.16 4.05
CA TRP A 375 -3.63 -2.82 4.43
C TRP A 375 -3.56 -1.79 5.56
N VAL A 376 -4.47 -0.81 5.57
CA VAL A 376 -4.49 0.33 6.50
C VAL A 376 -5.28 0.04 7.78
N GLU A 377 -4.96 0.78 8.85
CA GLU A 377 -5.83 0.83 10.02
C GLU A 377 -7.14 1.55 9.67
N ARG A 378 -8.28 0.97 10.07
CA ARG A 378 -9.60 1.56 9.86
C ARG A 378 -10.39 1.61 11.15
N VAL A 379 -11.02 2.77 11.38
CA VAL A 379 -11.94 2.99 12.51
C VAL A 379 -13.33 2.42 12.23
N SER A 380 -13.70 2.24 10.95
CA SER A 380 -14.98 1.62 10.59
C SER A 380 -14.83 0.48 9.59
N ALA A 381 -15.73 -0.50 9.69
CA ALA A 381 -15.87 -1.63 8.76
C ALA A 381 -14.52 -2.27 8.39
N GLN A 382 -13.85 -2.82 9.40
CA GLN A 382 -12.54 -3.48 9.25
C GLN A 382 -12.68 -4.72 8.35
N PRO A 383 -11.92 -4.77 7.24
CA PRO A 383 -11.87 -5.97 6.42
C PRO A 383 -11.28 -7.16 7.17
N ARG A 384 -11.54 -8.35 6.63
CA ARG A 384 -10.94 -9.59 7.15
C ARG A 384 -9.43 -9.50 6.90
N PRO A 385 -8.54 -9.74 7.89
CA PRO A 385 -7.08 -9.61 7.73
C PRO A 385 -6.53 -10.34 6.51
N ARG A 386 -5.55 -9.82 5.78
CA ARG A 386 -5.15 -10.42 4.49
C ARG A 386 -4.52 -11.80 4.67
N ARG A 387 -4.63 -12.61 3.60
CA ARG A 387 -3.98 -13.91 3.47
C ARG A 387 -2.80 -13.75 2.53
N ASP A 388 -1.69 -14.42 2.83
CA ASP A 388 -0.52 -14.41 1.95
C ASP A 388 -0.79 -15.29 0.72
N LEU A 389 -1.13 -14.66 -0.41
CA LEU A 389 -1.43 -15.39 -1.65
C LEU A 389 -0.18 -15.99 -2.30
N SER A 390 1.03 -15.75 -1.78
CA SER A 390 2.22 -16.45 -2.26
C SER A 390 2.16 -17.97 -2.01
N ILE A 391 1.32 -18.40 -1.06
CA ILE A 391 0.98 -19.81 -0.85
C ILE A 391 0.27 -20.37 -2.10
N LEU A 392 -0.76 -19.68 -2.59
CA LEU A 392 -1.46 -20.06 -3.83
C LEU A 392 -0.52 -19.98 -5.04
N THR A 393 0.29 -18.92 -5.13
CA THR A 393 1.24 -18.74 -6.24
C THR A 393 2.18 -19.94 -6.38
N ARG A 394 2.68 -20.49 -5.27
CA ARG A 394 3.54 -21.69 -5.31
C ARG A 394 2.77 -22.93 -5.76
N ALA A 395 1.53 -23.10 -5.31
CA ALA A 395 0.68 -24.20 -5.73
C ALA A 395 0.36 -24.13 -7.23
N LEU A 396 -0.01 -22.95 -7.72
CA LEU A 396 -0.23 -22.68 -9.14
C LEU A 396 1.03 -22.96 -9.96
N GLN A 397 2.18 -22.44 -9.52
CA GLN A 397 3.44 -22.65 -10.23
C GLN A 397 3.84 -24.14 -10.31
N ALA A 398 3.52 -24.93 -9.30
CA ALA A 398 3.79 -26.38 -9.28
C ALA A 398 2.82 -27.17 -10.15
N ALA A 399 1.57 -26.71 -10.27
CA ALA A 399 0.53 -27.34 -11.07
C ALA A 399 0.50 -26.89 -12.54
N GLU A 400 1.23 -25.81 -12.87
CA GLU A 400 1.22 -25.19 -14.19
C GLU A 400 1.82 -26.12 -15.27
N PRO A 401 1.02 -26.53 -16.28
CA PRO A 401 1.51 -27.40 -17.35
C PRO A 401 2.31 -26.64 -18.44
N HIS A 402 2.18 -25.33 -18.53
CA HIS A 402 2.88 -24.50 -19.52
C HIS A 402 4.09 -23.77 -18.90
N ALA A 403 4.88 -23.03 -19.69
CA ALA A 403 5.97 -22.20 -19.16
C ALA A 403 5.47 -20.84 -18.61
N CYS A 404 4.21 -20.78 -18.16
CA CYS A 404 3.61 -19.63 -17.52
C CYS A 404 4.24 -19.40 -16.14
N ARG A 405 4.49 -18.13 -15.80
CA ARG A 405 5.09 -17.75 -14.52
C ARG A 405 4.09 -17.00 -13.65
N TRP A 406 3.68 -17.63 -12.57
CA TRP A 406 2.80 -17.04 -11.57
C TRP A 406 3.59 -16.14 -10.61
N GLN A 407 2.99 -14.99 -10.28
CA GLN A 407 3.60 -13.98 -9.43
C GLN A 407 2.56 -13.42 -8.46
N TYR A 408 3.02 -13.11 -7.25
CA TYR A 408 2.28 -12.33 -6.28
C TYR A 408 3.20 -11.28 -5.68
N ASP A 409 2.73 -10.04 -5.63
CA ASP A 409 3.55 -8.90 -5.19
C ASP A 409 4.07 -9.08 -3.75
N GLY A 410 3.26 -9.71 -2.88
CA GLY A 410 3.55 -9.89 -1.45
C GLY A 410 2.55 -9.16 -0.57
N VAL A 411 2.17 -9.78 0.55
CA VAL A 411 1.06 -9.31 1.40
C VAL A 411 1.29 -7.92 2.00
N GLN A 412 2.57 -7.54 2.18
CA GLN A 412 3.01 -6.26 2.72
C GLN A 412 2.84 -5.08 1.75
N HIS A 413 2.60 -5.32 0.47
CA HIS A 413 2.36 -4.25 -0.50
C HIS A 413 0.95 -3.66 -0.33
N ILE A 414 0.77 -2.37 -0.62
CA ILE A 414 -0.49 -1.65 -0.37
C ILE A 414 -1.69 -2.24 -1.14
N MET A 415 -1.48 -2.72 -2.37
CA MET A 415 -2.50 -3.37 -3.20
C MET A 415 -1.87 -4.50 -4.01
N PRO A 416 -1.59 -5.66 -3.40
CA PRO A 416 -0.85 -6.71 -4.08
C PRO A 416 -1.73 -7.42 -5.11
N ARG A 417 -1.11 -7.73 -6.24
CA ARG A 417 -1.70 -8.52 -7.32
C ARG A 417 -1.15 -9.95 -7.29
N LEU A 418 -2.02 -10.94 -7.49
CA LEU A 418 -1.64 -12.27 -7.97
C LEU A 418 -2.08 -12.42 -9.43
N GLY A 419 -1.18 -12.90 -10.28
CA GLY A 419 -1.46 -13.27 -11.68
C GLY A 419 -0.18 -13.72 -12.38
N HIS A 420 -0.23 -13.96 -13.69
CA HIS A 420 0.96 -14.34 -14.47
C HIS A 420 1.55 -13.15 -15.24
N ASP A 421 2.72 -13.37 -15.85
CA ASP A 421 3.52 -12.37 -16.57
C ASP A 421 3.14 -12.19 -18.06
N ASP A 422 2.05 -12.84 -18.50
CA ASP A 422 1.47 -12.71 -19.85
C ASP A 422 2.40 -13.16 -21.00
N VAL A 423 3.53 -13.83 -20.68
CA VAL A 423 4.44 -14.38 -21.69
C VAL A 423 3.83 -15.62 -22.35
N GLN A 424 3.20 -16.46 -21.53
CA GLN A 424 2.45 -17.63 -21.97
C GLN A 424 1.16 -17.73 -21.17
N ALA A 425 0.06 -18.10 -21.84
CA ALA A 425 -1.20 -18.36 -21.18
C ALA A 425 -1.09 -19.54 -20.22
N SER A 426 -1.75 -19.42 -19.06
CA SER A 426 -1.91 -20.53 -18.11
C SER A 426 -2.58 -21.71 -18.79
N GLY A 427 -2.09 -22.93 -18.54
CA GLY A 427 -2.82 -24.14 -18.90
C GLY A 427 -3.82 -24.59 -17.83
N ILE A 428 -3.83 -23.92 -16.66
CA ILE A 428 -4.82 -24.12 -15.60
C ILE A 428 -6.06 -23.28 -15.94
N PRO A 429 -7.27 -23.88 -16.01
CA PRO A 429 -8.50 -23.12 -16.26
C PRO A 429 -8.78 -22.09 -15.15
N ALA A 430 -9.18 -20.85 -15.51
CA ALA A 430 -9.49 -19.79 -14.55
C ALA A 430 -10.48 -20.21 -13.45
N GLU A 431 -11.53 -20.97 -13.79
CA GLU A 431 -12.50 -21.43 -12.78
C GLU A 431 -11.89 -22.40 -11.77
N ALA A 432 -10.94 -23.24 -12.18
CA ALA A 432 -10.20 -24.09 -11.25
C ALA A 432 -9.37 -23.23 -10.28
N ILE A 433 -8.71 -22.18 -10.78
CA ILE A 433 -7.95 -21.24 -9.95
C ILE A 433 -8.86 -20.50 -8.97
N VAL A 434 -10.05 -20.08 -9.40
CA VAL A 434 -11.04 -19.43 -8.52
C VAL A 434 -11.51 -20.38 -7.42
N ILE A 435 -11.72 -21.66 -7.72
CA ILE A 435 -12.09 -22.68 -6.71
C ILE A 435 -10.97 -22.84 -5.68
N GLU A 436 -9.73 -22.97 -6.12
CA GLU A 436 -8.56 -23.11 -5.25
C GLU A 436 -8.31 -21.84 -4.41
N LEU A 437 -8.54 -20.65 -4.98
CA LEU A 437 -8.53 -19.40 -4.23
C LEU A 437 -9.56 -19.41 -3.10
N LYS A 438 -10.81 -19.83 -3.38
CA LYS A 438 -11.87 -19.92 -2.35
C LYS A 438 -11.49 -20.90 -1.24
N GLN A 439 -10.90 -22.04 -1.60
CA GLN A 439 -10.40 -23.03 -0.65
C GLN A 439 -9.27 -22.46 0.21
N LEU A 440 -8.22 -21.90 -0.40
CA LEU A 440 -7.13 -21.31 0.36
C LEU A 440 -7.62 -20.19 1.30
N LEU A 441 -8.49 -19.29 0.84
CA LEU A 441 -9.00 -18.20 1.67
C LEU A 441 -9.82 -18.69 2.87
N SER A 442 -10.38 -19.90 2.83
CA SER A 442 -11.14 -20.45 3.95
C SER A 442 -10.23 -20.99 5.06
N VAL A 443 -9.04 -21.49 4.73
CA VAL A 443 -8.12 -22.14 5.68
C VAL A 443 -6.86 -21.32 6.00
N ALA A 444 -6.44 -20.41 5.14
CA ALA A 444 -5.21 -19.67 5.32
C ALA A 444 -5.30 -18.69 6.50
N PRO A 445 -4.30 -18.68 7.39
CA PRO A 445 -4.28 -17.77 8.53
C PRO A 445 -4.13 -16.32 8.08
N ALA A 446 -4.43 -15.39 8.99
CA ALA A 446 -4.09 -13.99 8.82
C ALA A 446 -2.57 -13.83 8.65
N ALA A 447 -2.17 -13.08 7.64
CA ALA A 447 -0.77 -12.76 7.34
C ALA A 447 -0.48 -11.25 7.42
N TRP A 448 -1.52 -10.40 7.29
CA TRP A 448 -1.41 -8.96 7.49
C TRP A 448 -2.66 -8.44 8.18
N GLU A 449 -2.48 -7.94 9.39
CA GLU A 449 -3.54 -7.48 10.28
C GLU A 449 -3.25 -6.04 10.74
N PRO A 450 -3.78 -5.01 10.04
CA PRO A 450 -3.41 -3.62 10.28
C PRO A 450 -3.71 -3.12 11.70
N MET A 451 -4.74 -3.71 12.31
CA MET A 451 -5.14 -3.47 13.68
C MET A 451 -4.94 -4.75 14.48
N PRO A 452 -3.95 -4.82 15.39
CA PRO A 452 -3.83 -5.97 16.26
C PRO A 452 -5.13 -6.13 17.04
N HIS A 453 -5.61 -7.36 17.20
CA HIS A 453 -6.70 -7.63 18.13
C HIS A 453 -6.36 -6.96 19.46
N SER A 454 -7.23 -6.06 19.90
CA SER A 454 -7.27 -5.69 21.31
C SER A 454 -7.51 -7.00 22.05
N ASN A 455 -6.44 -7.55 22.63
CA ASN A 455 -6.59 -8.47 23.74
C ASN A 455 -7.27 -7.65 24.84
N GLU A 456 -8.60 -7.55 24.78
CA GLU A 456 -9.42 -7.36 25.95
C GLU A 456 -9.11 -8.57 26.83
N SER A 457 -8.10 -8.37 27.66
CA SER A 457 -7.84 -9.21 28.80
C SER A 457 -9.10 -9.15 29.64
N SER A 458 -9.63 -10.35 29.93
CA SER A 458 -10.83 -10.59 30.73
C SER A 458 -10.90 -9.80 32.02
#